data_AF-A0A947CI76-F1
#
_entry.id   AF-A0A947CI76-F1
#
_cell.length_a   1.000
_cell.length_b   1.000
_cell.length_c   1.000
_cell.angle_alpha   90.00
_cell.angle_beta   90.00
_cell.angle_gamma   90.00
#
_symmetry.space_group_name_H-M   'P 1'
#
loop_
_entity.id
_entity.type
_entity.pdbx_description
1 polymer ?
#
loop_
_entity_poly.entity_id
_entity_poly.type
_entity_poly.pdbx_seq_one_letter_code
_entity_poly.pdbx_strand_id
1 'polypeptide(L)'
;YTTNITGKDGGCSTPGGCNMFYRNDGTGRFTDGTARAGIGDTAWGWGVWAFDADLDGHRDLYAVNGWTQPPWHTPAVFFHADGTGGFVDASEPSGLAHVGNTRSLVPIDLEGDGDTDFLVFDVLGPVTVYRNDTPRGENHWLIVEAIGRRSNRDGVGARIEVTAGGRTQLGVITVGGSFYAGPPLESHFGLGPAATVDRLEVRFPSGRVAVLTEIAADQRVRVIEPCPADLDGSGLVGFGDLLTLLAAWGGCGGCSADLDGDGMVGPDDLARLLADWGSC
;
A
#
# COMPACT_ATOMS: atom_id res chain seq x y z
N TYR A 1 -11.92 -5.62 1.33
CA TYR A 1 -12.81 -6.06 2.41
C TYR A 1 -13.29 -4.82 3.14
N THR A 2 -14.55 -4.79 3.55
CA THR A 2 -15.19 -3.64 4.21
C THR A 2 -15.89 -4.14 5.45
N THR A 3 -15.56 -3.56 6.60
CA THR A 3 -16.23 -3.87 7.86
C THR A 3 -17.57 -3.16 7.96
N ASN A 4 -18.42 -3.65 8.84
CA ASN A 4 -19.78 -3.18 8.98
C ASN A 4 -20.19 -3.06 10.45
N ILE A 5 -21.05 -2.07 10.71
CA ILE A 5 -21.66 -1.72 12.00
C ILE A 5 -23.10 -2.32 12.07
N THR A 6 -23.45 -3.07 11.04
CA THR A 6 -24.58 -4.00 10.84
C THR A 6 -24.65 -5.11 11.90
N GLY A 7 -25.76 -5.36 12.60
CA GLY A 7 -25.86 -6.52 13.50
C GLY A 7 -25.84 -7.87 12.75
N LYS A 8 -25.26 -8.91 13.38
CA LYS A 8 -25.26 -10.37 13.09
C LYS A 8 -26.61 -10.98 12.73
N ASP A 9 -27.71 -10.28 12.99
CA ASP A 9 -29.06 -10.76 12.68
C ASP A 9 -29.47 -10.47 11.22
N GLY A 10 -28.71 -9.65 10.48
CA GLY A 10 -28.87 -9.46 9.05
C GLY A 10 -28.10 -10.54 8.28
N GLY A 11 -28.80 -11.47 7.64
CA GLY A 11 -28.13 -12.44 6.77
C GLY A 11 -27.23 -11.75 5.74
N CYS A 12 -26.14 -12.42 5.32
CA CYS A 12 -25.17 -11.88 4.36
C CYS A 12 -25.78 -11.43 3.01
N SER A 13 -27.07 -11.72 2.78
CA SER A 13 -27.86 -11.30 1.63
C SER A 13 -28.39 -9.86 1.68
N THR A 14 -28.34 -9.17 2.82
CA THR A 14 -28.70 -7.74 2.90
C THR A 14 -27.45 -6.87 2.92
N PRO A 15 -27.32 -5.85 2.05
CA PRO A 15 -26.26 -4.86 2.15
C PRO A 15 -26.27 -4.25 3.56
N GLY A 16 -25.14 -4.32 4.26
CA GLY A 16 -25.08 -3.89 5.65
C GLY A 16 -25.52 -4.97 6.68
N GLY A 17 -25.74 -6.23 6.30
CA GLY A 17 -26.00 -7.32 7.26
C GLY A 17 -24.74 -7.98 7.82
N CYS A 18 -23.65 -7.98 7.07
CA CYS A 18 -22.38 -8.61 7.42
C CYS A 18 -21.20 -7.77 6.91
N ASN A 19 -19.97 -8.18 7.17
CA ASN A 19 -18.81 -7.58 6.52
C ASN A 19 -18.74 -8.07 5.06
N MET A 20 -18.19 -7.24 4.18
CA MET A 20 -18.25 -7.49 2.74
C MET A 20 -16.85 -7.61 2.14
N PHE A 21 -16.61 -8.65 1.35
CA PHE A 21 -15.41 -8.82 0.55
C PHE A 21 -15.74 -8.61 -0.93
N TYR A 22 -15.23 -7.52 -1.49
CA TYR A 22 -15.36 -7.24 -2.92
C TYR A 22 -14.06 -7.54 -3.66
N ARG A 23 -14.13 -8.45 -4.63
CA ARG A 23 -13.02 -8.78 -5.53
C ARG A 23 -13.07 -7.91 -6.77
N ASN A 24 -12.00 -7.16 -7.01
CA ASN A 24 -11.78 -6.46 -8.28
C ASN A 24 -11.35 -7.46 -9.36
N ASP A 25 -11.97 -7.41 -10.54
CA ASP A 25 -11.60 -8.25 -11.69
C ASP A 25 -10.46 -7.66 -12.54
N GLY A 26 -9.87 -6.54 -12.11
CA GLY A 26 -8.81 -5.82 -12.82
C GLY A 26 -9.34 -4.77 -13.80
N THR A 27 -10.65 -4.75 -14.07
CA THR A 27 -11.29 -3.77 -14.96
C THR A 27 -11.94 -2.61 -14.20
N GLY A 28 -11.78 -2.58 -12.88
CA GLY A 28 -12.48 -1.63 -12.00
C GLY A 28 -13.90 -2.07 -11.66
N ARG A 29 -14.30 -3.29 -12.04
CA ARG A 29 -15.54 -3.92 -11.59
C ARG A 29 -15.30 -4.77 -10.37
N PHE A 30 -16.23 -4.70 -9.43
CA PHE A 30 -16.16 -5.38 -8.16
C PHE A 30 -17.29 -6.41 -8.07
N THR A 31 -16.93 -7.63 -7.67
CA THR A 31 -17.87 -8.72 -7.42
C THR A 31 -17.86 -9.10 -5.96
N ASP A 32 -19.03 -9.39 -5.40
CA ASP A 32 -19.13 -9.90 -4.04
C ASP A 32 -18.55 -11.31 -3.97
N GLY A 33 -17.46 -11.46 -3.21
CA GLY A 33 -16.78 -12.72 -2.94
C GLY A 33 -16.94 -13.19 -1.49
N THR A 34 -17.77 -12.53 -0.68
CA THR A 34 -17.86 -12.72 0.78
C THR A 34 -18.14 -14.17 1.16
N ALA A 35 -19.20 -14.76 0.60
CA ALA A 35 -19.59 -16.13 0.92
C ALA A 35 -18.55 -17.16 0.42
N ARG A 36 -17.92 -16.90 -0.72
CA ARG A 36 -16.88 -17.79 -1.28
C ARG A 36 -15.61 -17.76 -0.45
N ALA A 37 -15.25 -16.60 0.07
CA ALA A 37 -14.07 -16.38 0.90
C ALA A 37 -14.29 -16.85 2.36
N GLY A 38 -15.55 -16.99 2.79
CA GLY A 38 -15.89 -17.47 4.14
C GLY A 38 -15.70 -16.44 5.26
N ILE A 39 -15.53 -15.16 4.91
CA ILE A 39 -15.12 -14.09 5.84
C ILE A 39 -16.23 -13.08 6.17
N GLY A 40 -17.49 -13.41 5.92
CA GLY A 40 -18.60 -12.46 6.07
C GLY A 40 -18.98 -12.11 7.50
N ASP A 41 -18.88 -13.05 8.44
CA ASP A 41 -19.31 -12.85 9.82
C ASP A 41 -18.12 -12.66 10.75
N THR A 42 -17.73 -11.40 10.97
CA THR A 42 -16.84 -11.04 12.10
C THR A 42 -17.57 -10.18 13.11
N ALA A 43 -18.91 -10.23 13.20
CA ALA A 43 -19.67 -9.34 14.08
C ALA A 43 -19.42 -7.83 13.84
N TRP A 44 -19.41 -7.02 14.90
CA TRP A 44 -19.47 -5.56 14.82
C TRP A 44 -18.07 -4.95 14.62
N GLY A 45 -17.66 -4.85 13.36
CA GLY A 45 -16.30 -4.46 12.95
C GLY A 45 -16.07 -2.94 12.88
N TRP A 46 -14.88 -2.52 13.32
CA TRP A 46 -14.45 -1.11 13.35
C TRP A 46 -13.21 -0.80 12.51
N GLY A 47 -12.46 -1.82 12.13
CA GLY A 47 -11.27 -1.66 11.31
C GLY A 47 -10.84 -2.99 10.71
N VAL A 48 -10.19 -2.92 9.56
CA VAL A 48 -9.61 -4.08 8.87
C VAL A 48 -8.38 -3.66 8.10
N TRP A 49 -7.35 -4.50 8.12
CA TRP A 49 -6.15 -4.31 7.32
C TRP A 49 -5.79 -5.58 6.54
N ALA A 50 -5.32 -5.37 5.31
CA ALA A 50 -4.74 -6.41 4.49
C ALA A 50 -3.21 -6.31 4.55
N PHE A 51 -2.57 -7.37 5.01
CA PHE A 51 -1.12 -7.47 5.28
C PHE A 51 -0.65 -8.87 4.93
N ASP A 52 0.65 -9.13 4.98
CA ASP A 52 1.23 -10.44 4.65
C ASP A 52 2.01 -10.91 5.88
N ALA A 53 1.41 -11.81 6.68
CA ALA A 53 1.90 -12.14 8.01
C ALA A 53 3.18 -12.99 7.97
N ASP A 54 3.30 -13.87 6.98
CA ASP A 54 4.42 -14.79 6.81
C ASP A 54 5.32 -14.42 5.60
N LEU A 55 5.02 -13.31 4.93
CA LEU A 55 5.75 -12.75 3.80
C LEU A 55 5.74 -13.64 2.55
N ASP A 56 4.74 -14.49 2.38
CA ASP A 56 4.65 -15.46 1.28
C ASP A 56 4.11 -14.87 -0.05
N GLY A 57 3.72 -13.60 -0.03
CA GLY A 57 3.14 -12.87 -1.15
C GLY A 57 1.61 -12.98 -1.27
N HIS A 58 0.94 -13.57 -0.28
CA HIS A 58 -0.50 -13.63 -0.16
C HIS A 58 -0.98 -12.75 1.00
N ARG A 59 -1.83 -11.77 0.70
CA ARG A 59 -2.35 -10.87 1.74
C ARG A 59 -3.44 -11.54 2.57
N ASP A 60 -3.18 -11.64 3.85
CA ASP A 60 -4.10 -11.94 4.94
C ASP A 60 -5.01 -10.76 5.28
N LEU A 61 -5.95 -10.98 6.20
CA LEU A 61 -6.82 -9.93 6.74
C LEU A 61 -6.88 -9.99 8.26
N TYR A 62 -6.70 -8.86 8.94
CA TYR A 62 -6.99 -8.74 10.37
C TYR A 62 -8.12 -7.72 10.59
N ALA A 63 -9.24 -8.17 11.14
CA ALA A 63 -10.42 -7.36 11.39
C ALA A 63 -10.71 -7.25 12.88
N VAL A 64 -10.84 -6.02 13.38
CA VAL A 64 -11.10 -5.76 14.81
C VAL A 64 -12.57 -5.43 15.07
N ASN A 65 -13.05 -5.92 16.22
CA ASN A 65 -14.43 -5.79 16.66
C ASN A 65 -14.52 -4.97 17.93
N GLY A 66 -15.64 -4.28 18.12
CA GLY A 66 -15.73 -3.25 19.14
C GLY A 66 -17.10 -3.14 19.78
N TRP A 67 -17.37 -4.04 20.72
CA TRP A 67 -18.51 -3.92 21.63
C TRP A 67 -18.30 -4.80 22.87
N THR A 68 -18.72 -4.33 24.04
CA THR A 68 -18.43 -4.99 25.33
C THR A 68 -19.59 -5.80 25.90
N GLN A 69 -20.75 -5.78 25.25
CA GLN A 69 -21.96 -6.44 25.74
C GLN A 69 -22.45 -7.53 24.77
N PRO A 70 -23.02 -8.64 25.25
CA PRO A 70 -23.70 -9.59 24.39
C PRO A 70 -24.81 -8.95 23.54
N PRO A 71 -25.07 -9.45 22.32
CA PRO A 71 -24.41 -10.58 21.65
C PRO A 71 -23.12 -10.20 20.90
N TRP A 72 -22.67 -8.95 20.99
CA TRP A 72 -21.62 -8.35 20.15
C TRP A 72 -20.21 -8.40 20.74
N HIS A 73 -20.06 -8.97 21.94
CA HIS A 73 -18.79 -9.22 22.58
C HIS A 73 -18.08 -10.38 21.87
N THR A 74 -17.35 -10.05 20.82
CA THR A 74 -16.73 -11.00 19.89
C THR A 74 -15.26 -10.62 19.71
N PRO A 75 -14.33 -11.59 19.72
CA PRO A 75 -12.93 -11.31 19.46
C PRO A 75 -12.72 -10.72 18.07
N ALA A 76 -11.62 -9.99 17.89
CA ALA A 76 -11.05 -9.69 16.57
C ALA A 76 -10.73 -11.00 15.83
N VAL A 77 -10.74 -10.94 14.49
CA VAL A 77 -10.55 -12.12 13.64
C VAL A 77 -9.38 -11.90 12.69
N PHE A 78 -8.39 -12.77 12.78
CA PHE A 78 -7.28 -12.89 11.83
C PHE A 78 -7.56 -14.02 10.84
N PHE A 79 -7.57 -13.68 9.56
CA PHE A 79 -7.78 -14.57 8.44
C PHE A 79 -6.48 -14.74 7.66
N HIS A 80 -5.86 -15.91 7.78
CA HIS A 80 -4.68 -16.29 6.99
C HIS A 80 -5.12 -16.74 5.58
N ALA A 81 -4.45 -16.25 4.54
CA ALA A 81 -4.75 -16.53 3.15
C ALA A 81 -4.18 -17.90 2.71
N ASP A 82 -5.02 -18.76 2.15
CA ASP A 82 -4.60 -20.12 1.76
C ASP A 82 -3.87 -20.21 0.40
N GLY A 83 -3.58 -19.07 -0.22
CA GLY A 83 -2.98 -18.97 -1.56
C GLY A 83 -3.90 -19.31 -2.74
N THR A 84 -5.11 -19.82 -2.49
CA THR A 84 -6.12 -20.17 -3.52
C THR A 84 -7.22 -19.11 -3.68
N GLY A 85 -7.13 -18.05 -2.88
CA GLY A 85 -8.13 -16.98 -2.76
C GLY A 85 -9.19 -17.26 -1.69
N GLY A 86 -8.99 -18.29 -0.87
CA GLY A 86 -9.72 -18.54 0.37
C GLY A 86 -8.94 -18.06 1.58
N PHE A 87 -9.58 -18.16 2.75
CA PHE A 87 -9.02 -17.75 4.03
C PHE A 87 -9.34 -18.77 5.12
N VAL A 88 -8.46 -18.87 6.11
CA VAL A 88 -8.63 -19.68 7.31
C VAL A 88 -8.57 -18.77 8.54
N ASP A 89 -9.50 -18.96 9.47
CA ASP A 89 -9.42 -18.27 10.77
C ASP A 89 -8.21 -18.79 11.56
N ALA A 90 -7.25 -17.90 11.78
CA ALA A 90 -6.01 -18.14 12.48
C ALA A 90 -5.91 -17.34 13.79
N SER A 91 -7.02 -16.78 14.29
CA SER A 91 -7.07 -15.84 15.42
C SER A 91 -6.51 -16.44 16.72
N GLU A 92 -6.98 -17.63 17.09
CA GLU A 92 -6.53 -18.33 18.30
C GLU A 92 -5.06 -18.79 18.20
N PRO A 93 -4.62 -19.50 17.14
CA PRO A 93 -3.23 -19.97 17.06
C PRO A 93 -2.20 -18.84 16.90
N SER A 94 -2.57 -17.68 16.32
CA SER A 94 -1.68 -16.52 16.24
C SER A 94 -1.68 -15.65 17.49
N GLY A 95 -2.63 -15.85 18.41
CA GLY A 95 -2.84 -14.98 19.56
C GLY A 95 -3.52 -13.63 19.22
N LEU A 96 -4.03 -13.46 17.99
CA LEU A 96 -4.73 -12.26 17.53
C LEU A 96 -6.25 -12.28 17.80
N ALA A 97 -6.76 -13.24 18.57
CA ALA A 97 -8.13 -13.26 19.08
C ALA A 97 -8.38 -12.18 20.16
N HIS A 98 -8.14 -10.91 19.82
CA HIS A 98 -8.23 -9.78 20.74
C HIS A 98 -9.66 -9.52 21.17
N VAL A 99 -9.89 -9.43 22.49
CA VAL A 99 -11.21 -9.11 23.05
C VAL A 99 -11.14 -7.73 23.69
N GLY A 100 -11.88 -6.78 23.13
CA GLY A 100 -11.81 -5.39 23.54
C GLY A 100 -12.97 -4.55 22.99
N ASN A 101 -13.07 -3.30 23.47
CA ASN A 101 -13.94 -2.31 22.85
C ASN A 101 -13.17 -1.58 21.73
N THR A 102 -12.72 -2.34 20.74
CA THR A 102 -11.74 -1.84 19.78
C THR A 102 -12.35 -0.80 18.85
N ARG A 103 -11.57 0.24 18.57
CA ARG A 103 -11.91 1.28 17.62
C ARG A 103 -10.88 1.45 16.53
N SER A 104 -9.64 1.06 16.79
CA SER A 104 -8.60 1.21 15.79
C SER A 104 -7.63 0.04 15.75
N LEU A 105 -7.11 -0.16 14.54
CA LEU A 105 -6.10 -1.14 14.17
C LEU A 105 -5.11 -0.42 13.27
N VAL A 106 -3.83 -0.44 13.64
CA VAL A 106 -2.75 0.21 12.90
C VAL A 106 -1.67 -0.83 12.61
N PRO A 107 -1.48 -1.22 11.33
CA PRO A 107 -0.31 -2.00 10.94
C PRO A 107 0.94 -1.13 10.98
N ILE A 108 2.04 -1.67 11.46
CA ILE A 108 3.33 -1.00 11.57
C ILE A 108 4.44 -2.04 11.58
N ASP A 109 5.63 -1.71 11.10
CA ASP A 109 6.85 -2.49 11.41
C ASP A 109 7.59 -1.74 12.53
N LEU A 110 7.43 -2.23 13.77
CA LEU A 110 7.78 -1.49 14.98
C LEU A 110 9.29 -1.49 15.24
N GLU A 111 9.95 -2.62 15.02
CA GLU A 111 11.40 -2.81 15.18
C GLU A 111 12.19 -2.53 13.91
N GLY A 112 11.52 -2.38 12.77
CA GLY A 112 12.16 -2.09 11.50
C GLY A 112 12.71 -3.32 10.80
N ASP A 113 12.27 -4.52 11.16
CA ASP A 113 12.78 -5.76 10.61
C ASP A 113 11.96 -6.25 9.40
N GLY A 114 10.77 -5.72 9.14
CA GLY A 114 10.02 -5.88 7.90
C GLY A 114 8.77 -6.74 7.96
N ASP A 115 8.48 -7.38 9.11
CA ASP A 115 7.16 -7.96 9.32
C ASP A 115 6.17 -6.91 9.80
N THR A 116 4.88 -7.21 9.63
CA THR A 116 3.80 -6.31 10.06
C THR A 116 3.34 -6.67 11.46
N ASP A 117 3.56 -5.74 12.39
CA ASP A 117 2.99 -5.67 13.73
C ASP A 117 1.67 -4.91 13.75
N PHE A 118 1.02 -4.90 14.91
CA PHE A 118 -0.20 -4.14 15.13
C PHE A 118 -0.22 -3.35 16.43
N LEU A 119 -0.71 -2.11 16.34
CA LEU A 119 -1.26 -1.38 17.47
C LEU A 119 -2.79 -1.48 17.44
N VAL A 120 -3.37 -1.89 18.56
CA VAL A 120 -4.82 -2.01 18.76
C VAL A 120 -5.27 -1.07 19.86
N PHE A 121 -6.29 -0.27 19.56
CA PHE A 121 -6.80 0.79 20.44
C PHE A 121 -8.22 0.50 20.90
N ASP A 122 -8.38 0.31 22.20
CA ASP A 122 -9.65 0.13 22.87
C ASP A 122 -10.18 1.41 23.51
N VAL A 123 -11.50 1.61 23.44
CA VAL A 123 -12.15 2.71 24.16
C VAL A 123 -12.00 2.50 25.67
N LEU A 124 -11.35 3.47 26.34
CA LEU A 124 -11.08 3.43 27.79
C LEU A 124 -10.30 2.18 28.22
N GLY A 125 -9.62 1.51 27.28
CA GLY A 125 -8.73 0.37 27.52
C GLY A 125 -7.27 0.74 27.29
N PRO A 126 -6.35 -0.20 27.53
CA PRO A 126 -4.95 -0.03 27.17
C PRO A 126 -4.78 -0.03 25.64
N VAL A 127 -3.68 0.57 25.18
CA VAL A 127 -3.17 0.29 23.84
C VAL A 127 -2.47 -1.07 23.90
N THR A 128 -2.86 -1.99 23.02
CA THR A 128 -2.25 -3.32 22.91
C THR A 128 -1.32 -3.35 21.71
N VAL A 129 -0.12 -3.90 21.89
CA VAL A 129 0.85 -4.12 20.83
C VAL A 129 0.92 -5.62 20.55
N TYR A 130 0.78 -6.00 19.28
CA TYR A 130 1.04 -7.35 18.80
C TYR A 130 2.28 -7.31 17.92
N ARG A 131 3.33 -8.00 18.36
CA ARG A 131 4.56 -8.15 17.57
C ARG A 131 4.50 -9.43 16.76
N ASN A 132 4.83 -9.38 15.47
CA ASN A 132 4.79 -10.53 14.60
C ASN A 132 6.13 -11.29 14.60
N ASP A 133 6.22 -12.32 15.44
CA ASP A 133 7.42 -13.18 15.50
C ASP A 133 7.34 -14.42 14.59
N THR A 134 6.53 -14.38 13.53
CA THR A 134 6.37 -15.52 12.62
C THR A 134 7.71 -15.86 11.95
N PRO A 135 8.21 -17.11 12.02
CA PRO A 135 9.46 -17.47 11.38
C PRO A 135 9.41 -17.27 9.87
N ARG A 136 10.26 -16.38 9.35
CA ARG A 136 10.26 -15.99 7.93
C ARG A 136 10.74 -17.08 6.97
N GLY A 137 11.55 -18.02 7.46
CA GLY A 137 12.17 -19.03 6.59
C GLY A 137 13.03 -18.38 5.51
N GLU A 138 12.69 -18.64 4.25
CA GLU A 138 13.34 -18.03 3.06
C GLU A 138 12.55 -16.83 2.52
N ASN A 139 11.49 -16.40 3.20
CA ASN A 139 10.65 -15.30 2.72
C ASN A 139 11.31 -13.94 2.96
N HIS A 140 11.15 -13.07 1.97
CA HIS A 140 11.73 -11.74 1.92
C HIS A 140 10.65 -10.66 1.88
N TRP A 141 11.03 -9.41 2.11
CA TRP A 141 10.08 -8.28 2.12
C TRP A 141 10.60 -7.06 1.37
N LEU A 142 9.67 -6.15 1.04
CA LEU A 142 9.97 -4.79 0.59
C LEU A 142 8.96 -3.83 1.21
N ILE A 143 9.46 -2.72 1.74
CA ILE A 143 8.61 -1.58 2.13
C ILE A 143 8.93 -0.41 1.20
N VAL A 144 7.91 0.23 0.63
CA VAL A 144 8.07 1.33 -0.32
C VAL A 144 7.41 2.59 0.22
N GLU A 145 8.20 3.66 0.32
CA GLU A 145 7.73 5.03 0.55
C GLU A 145 7.72 5.79 -0.78
N ALA A 146 6.67 6.56 -1.03
CA ALA A 146 6.58 7.45 -2.19
C ALA A 146 6.67 8.91 -1.72
N ILE A 147 7.62 9.67 -2.26
CA ILE A 147 7.82 11.07 -1.91
C ILE A 147 7.43 11.95 -3.10
N GLY A 148 6.30 12.64 -2.99
CA GLY A 148 5.84 13.55 -4.02
C GLY A 148 6.74 14.77 -4.16
N ARG A 149 6.91 15.24 -5.39
CA ARG A 149 7.42 16.55 -5.73
C ARG A 149 6.25 17.42 -6.20
N ARG A 150 5.65 17.05 -7.33
CA ARG A 150 4.49 17.74 -7.89
C ARG A 150 3.21 17.34 -7.18
N SER A 151 3.13 16.06 -6.85
CA SER A 151 2.09 15.50 -6.00
C SER A 151 2.29 15.93 -4.54
N ASN A 152 1.34 15.60 -3.67
CA ASN A 152 1.50 15.82 -2.22
C ASN A 152 2.78 15.12 -1.73
N ARG A 153 3.53 15.78 -0.81
CA ARG A 153 4.86 15.35 -0.37
C ARG A 153 4.86 13.96 0.27
N ASP A 154 3.74 13.60 0.87
CA ASP A 154 3.46 12.33 1.53
C ASP A 154 3.14 11.18 0.55
N GLY A 155 3.10 11.44 -0.76
CA GLY A 155 2.86 10.42 -1.78
C GLY A 155 1.45 9.80 -1.74
N VAL A 156 0.52 10.37 -0.98
CA VAL A 156 -0.84 9.84 -0.81
C VAL A 156 -1.53 9.69 -2.15
N GLY A 157 -2.04 8.49 -2.42
CA GLY A 157 -2.65 8.10 -3.69
C GLY A 157 -1.67 7.54 -4.72
N ALA A 158 -0.36 7.50 -4.43
CA ALA A 158 0.60 6.83 -5.29
C ALA A 158 0.29 5.33 -5.36
N ARG A 159 0.29 4.78 -6.57
CA ARG A 159 0.10 3.36 -6.86
C ARG A 159 1.47 2.72 -7.06
N ILE A 160 1.72 1.62 -6.36
CA ILE A 160 3.01 0.96 -6.30
C ILE A 160 2.84 -0.46 -6.80
N GLU A 161 3.45 -0.78 -7.93
CA GLU A 161 3.47 -2.15 -8.48
C GLU A 161 4.85 -2.75 -8.29
N VAL A 162 4.91 -3.88 -7.58
CA VAL A 162 6.13 -4.65 -7.31
C VAL A 162 6.02 -5.98 -8.03
N THR A 163 6.97 -6.27 -8.92
CA THR A 163 7.13 -7.56 -9.58
C THR A 163 8.38 -8.24 -9.05
N ALA A 164 8.22 -9.42 -8.46
CA ALA A 164 9.31 -10.25 -7.94
C ALA A 164 8.91 -11.73 -8.05
N GLY A 165 9.85 -12.60 -8.44
CA GLY A 165 9.62 -14.05 -8.46
C GLY A 165 8.45 -14.48 -9.37
N GLY A 166 8.18 -13.71 -10.42
CA GLY A 166 7.07 -13.97 -11.35
C GLY A 166 5.68 -13.58 -10.82
N ARG A 167 5.58 -12.93 -9.65
CA ARG A 167 4.34 -12.36 -9.10
C ARG A 167 4.38 -10.85 -9.17
N THR A 168 3.23 -10.22 -9.45
CA THR A 168 3.05 -8.77 -9.38
C THR A 168 2.03 -8.43 -8.31
N GLN A 169 2.39 -7.51 -7.42
CA GLN A 169 1.55 -7.01 -6.34
C GLN A 169 1.32 -5.52 -6.51
N LEU A 170 0.13 -5.06 -6.13
CA LEU A 170 -0.25 -3.65 -6.12
C LEU A 170 -0.43 -3.19 -4.67
N GLY A 171 0.31 -2.15 -4.30
CA GLY A 171 0.11 -1.34 -3.11
C GLY A 171 -0.36 0.07 -3.47
N VAL A 172 -0.90 0.78 -2.50
CA VAL A 172 -1.28 2.20 -2.63
C VAL A 172 -0.91 2.89 -1.32
N ILE A 173 -0.28 4.07 -1.40
CA ILE A 173 -0.11 4.92 -0.22
C ILE A 173 -1.46 5.52 0.14
N THR A 174 -2.04 5.09 1.25
CA THR A 174 -3.35 5.54 1.73
C THR A 174 -3.23 6.24 3.06
N VAL A 175 -4.05 7.26 3.27
CA VAL A 175 -4.28 7.86 4.59
C VAL A 175 -5.53 7.25 5.22
N GLY A 176 -5.47 7.01 6.52
CA GLY A 176 -6.56 6.35 7.24
C GLY A 176 -6.65 4.86 6.93
N GLY A 177 -7.83 4.27 7.07
CA GLY A 177 -8.08 2.83 6.87
C GLY A 177 -8.54 2.11 8.15
N SER A 178 -8.46 2.77 9.30
CA SER A 178 -9.11 2.35 10.54
C SER A 178 -9.80 3.53 11.22
N PHE A 179 -10.75 3.27 12.11
CA PHE A 179 -11.48 4.34 12.76
C PHE A 179 -10.57 5.07 13.78
N TYR A 180 -10.43 6.40 13.63
CA TYR A 180 -9.54 7.28 14.42
C TYR A 180 -8.02 7.02 14.35
N ALA A 181 -7.53 6.15 13.47
CA ALA A 181 -6.08 6.04 13.22
C ALA A 181 -5.77 5.64 11.77
N GLY A 182 -4.50 5.77 11.39
CA GLY A 182 -3.99 5.37 10.08
C GLY A 182 -2.60 4.78 10.19
N PRO A 183 -2.17 4.01 9.18
CA PRO A 183 -0.86 3.40 9.13
C PRO A 183 0.22 4.45 8.82
N PRO A 184 1.50 4.08 8.94
CA PRO A 184 2.57 4.82 8.28
C PRO A 184 2.32 4.98 6.77
N LEU A 185 2.90 6.03 6.18
CA LEU A 185 2.70 6.40 4.77
C LEU A 185 3.62 5.59 3.83
N GLU A 186 3.44 4.28 3.86
CA GLU A 186 4.25 3.30 3.14
C GLU A 186 3.39 2.13 2.63
N SER A 187 3.96 1.29 1.76
CA SER A 187 3.34 0.04 1.30
C SER A 187 4.27 -1.13 1.52
N HIS A 188 3.76 -2.15 2.20
CA HIS A 188 4.45 -3.39 2.53
C HIS A 188 4.15 -4.48 1.50
N PHE A 189 5.14 -5.30 1.20
CA PHE A 189 5.08 -6.42 0.26
C PHE A 189 5.90 -7.60 0.80
N GLY A 190 5.25 -8.74 1.06
CA GLY A 190 5.96 -10.02 1.18
C GLY A 190 6.32 -10.53 -0.20
N LEU A 191 7.56 -10.99 -0.39
CA LEU A 191 8.11 -11.37 -1.70
C LEU A 191 8.23 -12.89 -1.86
N GLY A 192 7.84 -13.67 -0.85
CA GLY A 192 8.17 -15.09 -0.77
C GLY A 192 9.69 -15.29 -0.91
N PRO A 193 10.16 -16.34 -1.60
CA PRO A 193 11.59 -16.65 -1.71
C PRO A 193 12.38 -15.71 -2.65
N ALA A 194 11.76 -14.65 -3.17
CA ALA A 194 12.43 -13.73 -4.11
C ALA A 194 13.31 -12.72 -3.35
N ALA A 195 14.62 -12.94 -3.38
CA ALA A 195 15.63 -12.04 -2.79
C ALA A 195 15.87 -10.74 -3.60
N THR A 196 15.27 -10.62 -4.78
CA THR A 196 15.38 -9.45 -5.65
C THR A 196 14.01 -9.12 -6.25
N VAL A 197 13.72 -7.82 -6.34
CA VAL A 197 12.58 -7.26 -7.04
C VAL A 197 12.99 -6.93 -8.47
N ASP A 198 12.39 -7.63 -9.42
CA ASP A 198 12.66 -7.48 -10.86
C ASP A 198 12.27 -6.06 -11.33
N ARG A 199 11.12 -5.56 -10.85
CA ARG A 199 10.58 -4.25 -11.23
C ARG A 199 9.72 -3.63 -10.13
N LEU A 200 10.02 -2.39 -9.78
CA LEU A 200 9.20 -1.52 -8.94
C LEU A 200 8.75 -0.32 -9.78
N GLU A 201 7.44 -0.18 -10.01
CA GLU A 201 6.82 0.99 -10.63
C GLU A 201 6.03 1.78 -9.59
N VAL A 202 6.33 3.07 -9.46
CA VAL A 202 5.55 4.00 -8.63
C VAL A 202 4.91 5.06 -9.52
N ARG A 203 3.59 5.02 -9.61
CA ARG A 203 2.78 6.01 -10.32
C ARG A 203 2.19 7.00 -9.32
N PHE A 204 2.62 8.25 -9.41
CA PHE A 204 2.20 9.33 -8.52
C PHE A 204 0.84 9.92 -8.97
N PRO A 205 0.09 10.58 -8.07
CA PRO A 205 -1.18 11.24 -8.41
C PRO A 205 -1.10 12.24 -9.56
N SER A 206 0.04 12.88 -9.78
CA SER A 206 0.28 13.78 -10.92
C SER A 206 0.25 13.06 -12.29
N GLY A 207 0.31 11.72 -12.30
CA GLY A 207 0.49 10.88 -13.49
C GLY A 207 1.96 10.54 -13.79
N ARG A 208 2.93 11.16 -13.11
CA ARG A 208 4.35 10.83 -13.25
C ARG A 208 4.66 9.43 -12.74
N VAL A 209 5.64 8.76 -13.36
CA VAL A 209 5.99 7.37 -13.09
C VAL A 209 7.49 7.24 -12.85
N ALA A 210 7.87 6.67 -11.71
CA ALA A 210 9.23 6.19 -11.45
C ALA A 210 9.28 4.68 -11.66
N VAL A 211 10.34 4.20 -12.31
CA VAL A 211 10.60 2.76 -12.48
C VAL A 211 12.01 2.46 -11.98
N LEU A 212 12.12 1.47 -11.11
CA LEU A 212 13.36 0.91 -10.59
C LEU A 212 13.37 -0.60 -10.89
N THR A 213 14.54 -1.18 -11.12
CA THR A 213 14.72 -2.60 -11.44
C THR A 213 15.88 -3.17 -10.64
N GLU A 214 15.92 -4.49 -10.47
CA GLU A 214 17.02 -5.21 -9.80
C GLU A 214 17.29 -4.69 -8.37
N ILE A 215 16.21 -4.49 -7.60
CA ILE A 215 16.30 -3.98 -6.22
C ILE A 215 16.47 -5.17 -5.29
N ALA A 216 17.49 -5.17 -4.43
CA ALA A 216 17.60 -6.19 -3.39
C ALA A 216 16.37 -6.17 -2.46
N ALA A 217 15.95 -7.32 -1.98
CA ALA A 217 14.90 -7.41 -0.96
C ALA A 217 15.40 -7.00 0.44
N ASP A 218 14.53 -7.13 1.43
CA ASP A 218 14.77 -6.91 2.86
C ASP A 218 15.18 -5.48 3.20
N GLN A 219 14.51 -4.52 2.55
CA GLN A 219 14.78 -3.12 2.77
C GLN A 219 13.57 -2.21 2.55
N ARG A 220 13.68 -1.01 3.11
CA ARG A 220 12.84 0.14 2.80
C ARG A 220 13.41 0.90 1.62
N VAL A 221 12.59 1.17 0.61
CA VAL A 221 12.96 1.94 -0.58
C VAL A 221 12.15 3.22 -0.63
N ARG A 222 12.86 4.34 -0.74
CA ARG A 222 12.25 5.67 -0.90
C ARG A 222 12.27 6.04 -2.38
N VAL A 223 11.10 6.13 -2.98
CA VAL A 223 10.93 6.51 -4.39
C VAL A 223 10.46 7.94 -4.48
N ILE A 224 11.30 8.79 -5.08
CA ILE A 224 11.00 10.22 -5.25
C ILE A 224 10.31 10.41 -6.59
N GLU A 225 9.23 11.19 -6.61
CA GLU A 225 8.53 11.55 -7.84
C GLU A 225 9.51 12.20 -8.83
N PRO A 226 9.60 11.69 -10.07
CA PRO A 226 10.58 12.19 -11.01
C PRO A 226 10.23 13.63 -11.38
N CYS A 227 11.26 14.40 -11.70
CA CYS A 227 11.11 15.73 -12.28
C CYS A 227 12.00 15.82 -13.53
N PRO A 228 11.53 15.34 -14.69
CA PRO A 228 12.37 15.29 -15.89
C PRO A 228 12.88 16.68 -16.33
N ALA A 229 12.10 17.73 -16.08
CA ALA A 229 12.46 19.12 -16.41
C ALA A 229 13.46 19.78 -15.44
N ASP A 230 13.85 19.10 -14.35
CA ASP A 230 14.93 19.51 -13.44
C ASP A 230 16.27 19.03 -14.01
N LEU A 231 16.71 19.72 -15.06
CA LEU A 231 17.87 19.37 -15.87
C LEU A 231 19.19 19.64 -15.15
N ASP A 232 19.20 20.59 -14.22
CA ASP A 232 20.39 20.93 -13.42
C ASP A 232 20.43 20.24 -12.05
N GLY A 233 19.36 19.52 -11.68
CA GLY A 233 19.26 18.77 -10.43
C GLY A 233 19.13 19.65 -9.19
N SER A 234 18.76 20.93 -9.34
CA SER A 234 18.55 21.86 -8.24
C SER A 234 17.29 21.56 -7.43
N GLY A 235 16.38 20.73 -7.98
CA GLY A 235 15.09 20.43 -7.37
C GLY A 235 13.99 21.43 -7.70
N LEU A 236 14.27 22.41 -8.57
CA LEU A 236 13.32 23.41 -9.05
C LEU A 236 13.48 23.58 -10.56
N VAL A 237 12.38 23.57 -11.30
CA VAL A 237 12.42 23.92 -12.73
C VAL A 237 12.40 25.43 -12.88
N GLY A 238 13.46 26.02 -13.45
CA GLY A 238 13.57 27.46 -13.61
C GLY A 238 14.63 27.89 -14.62
N PHE A 239 15.26 29.03 -14.35
CA PHE A 239 16.22 29.62 -15.28
C PHE A 239 17.49 28.77 -15.47
N GLY A 240 17.92 28.02 -14.45
CA GLY A 240 19.04 27.09 -14.58
C GLY A 240 18.75 25.98 -15.59
N ASP A 241 17.57 25.38 -15.50
CA ASP A 241 17.10 24.36 -16.44
C ASP A 241 16.88 24.94 -17.83
N LEU A 242 16.31 26.14 -17.94
CA LEU A 242 16.13 26.81 -19.22
C LEU A 242 17.46 27.03 -19.93
N LEU A 243 18.48 27.47 -19.21
CA LEU A 243 19.83 27.61 -19.77
C LEU A 243 20.41 26.26 -20.17
N THR A 244 20.19 25.21 -19.37
CA THR A 244 20.63 23.85 -19.67
C THR A 244 19.96 23.31 -20.94
N LEU A 245 18.66 23.51 -21.09
CA LEU A 245 17.89 23.15 -22.28
C LEU A 245 18.38 23.91 -23.52
N LEU A 246 18.48 25.24 -23.43
CA LEU A 246 18.93 26.07 -24.55
C LEU A 246 20.38 25.78 -24.96
N ALA A 247 21.24 25.37 -24.03
CA ALA A 247 22.61 24.95 -24.34
C ALA A 247 22.67 23.63 -25.13
N ALA A 248 21.64 22.79 -25.03
CA ALA A 248 21.53 21.52 -25.74
C ALA A 248 20.72 21.60 -27.05
N TRP A 249 20.28 22.80 -27.45
CA TRP A 249 19.35 23.01 -28.58
C TRP A 249 19.87 22.40 -29.89
N GLY A 250 19.01 21.62 -30.56
CA GLY A 250 19.34 20.86 -31.76
C GLY A 250 19.44 19.35 -31.49
N GLY A 251 20.18 18.63 -32.33
CA GLY A 251 20.25 17.16 -32.23
C GLY A 251 21.03 16.70 -31.01
N CYS A 252 20.37 15.98 -30.10
CA CYS A 252 21.02 15.26 -29.01
C CYS A 252 20.42 13.85 -28.93
N GLY A 253 21.20 12.82 -29.27
CA GLY A 253 20.75 11.45 -29.09
C GLY A 253 20.78 11.08 -27.60
N GLY A 254 19.64 11.19 -26.91
CA GLY A 254 19.49 10.74 -25.53
C GLY A 254 20.14 11.62 -24.46
N CYS A 255 20.23 12.94 -24.68
CA CYS A 255 20.60 13.85 -23.59
C CYS A 255 19.40 14.12 -22.68
N SER A 256 19.64 14.51 -21.43
CA SER A 256 18.58 14.77 -20.45
C SER A 256 17.63 15.91 -20.85
N ALA A 257 18.06 16.81 -21.74
CA ALA A 257 17.26 17.94 -22.23
C ALA A 257 16.25 17.56 -23.34
N ASP A 258 16.35 16.35 -23.89
CA ASP A 258 15.33 15.76 -24.78
C ASP A 258 14.21 15.17 -23.90
N LEU A 259 13.27 16.03 -23.53
CA LEU A 259 12.18 15.76 -22.60
C LEU A 259 11.02 15.00 -23.24
N ASP A 260 10.97 14.90 -24.57
CA ASP A 260 9.98 14.12 -25.29
C ASP A 260 10.51 12.83 -25.93
N GLY A 261 11.83 12.68 -25.99
CA GLY A 261 12.53 11.48 -26.45
C GLY A 261 12.55 11.35 -27.98
N ASP A 262 12.36 12.44 -28.72
CA ASP A 262 12.35 12.42 -30.19
C ASP A 262 13.77 12.51 -30.80
N GLY A 263 14.80 12.69 -29.97
CA GLY A 263 16.21 12.82 -30.36
C GLY A 263 16.65 14.25 -30.71
N MET A 264 15.79 15.24 -30.49
CA MET A 264 16.05 16.66 -30.74
C MET A 264 15.63 17.48 -29.53
N VAL A 265 16.47 18.44 -29.13
CA VAL A 265 16.07 19.48 -28.16
C VAL A 265 15.52 20.67 -28.94
N GLY A 266 14.24 20.98 -28.73
CA GLY A 266 13.52 21.97 -29.50
C GLY A 266 12.34 22.65 -28.77
N PRO A 267 11.42 23.24 -29.55
CA PRO A 267 10.26 23.96 -28.99
C PRO A 267 9.34 23.10 -28.13
N ASP A 268 9.22 21.81 -28.43
CA ASP A 268 8.37 20.89 -27.67
C ASP A 268 8.98 20.58 -26.29
N ASP A 269 10.30 20.41 -26.18
CA ASP A 269 11.01 20.33 -24.89
C ASP A 269 10.89 21.62 -24.10
N LEU A 270 11.05 22.77 -24.76
CA LEU A 270 10.87 24.06 -24.10
C LEU A 270 9.45 24.20 -23.54
N ALA A 271 8.43 23.76 -24.29
CA ALA A 271 7.05 23.76 -23.82
C ALA A 271 6.86 22.84 -22.60
N ARG A 272 7.50 21.66 -22.59
CA ARG A 272 7.49 20.74 -21.43
C ARG A 272 8.18 21.31 -20.21
N LEU A 273 9.36 21.92 -20.39
CA LEU A 273 10.07 22.59 -19.31
C LEU A 273 9.23 23.73 -18.73
N LEU A 274 8.64 24.57 -19.58
CA LEU A 274 7.79 25.68 -19.13
C LEU A 274 6.50 25.21 -18.47
N ALA A 275 5.94 24.07 -18.88
CA ALA A 275 4.77 23.48 -18.23
C ALA A 275 5.04 23.01 -16.79
N ASP A 276 6.32 22.77 -16.46
CA ASP A 276 6.78 22.38 -15.13
C ASP A 276 7.44 23.55 -14.36
N TRP A 277 7.42 24.77 -14.90
CA TRP A 277 8.11 25.94 -14.32
C TRP A 277 7.70 26.23 -12.87
N GLY A 278 8.70 26.43 -12.02
CA GLY A 278 8.53 26.76 -10.60
C GLY A 278 8.11 25.60 -9.71
N SER A 279 7.79 24.42 -10.25
CA SER A 279 7.45 23.25 -9.46
C SER A 279 7.98 21.96 -10.07
N CYS A 280 8.95 21.37 -9.37
CA CYS A 280 8.91 19.96 -9.05
C CYS A 280 8.07 19.82 -7.78
#